data_AF-A0A944PHN2-F1
#
_entry.id   AF-A0A944PHN2-F1
#
_cell.length_a   1.000
_cell.length_b   1.000
_cell.length_c   1.000
_cell.angle_alpha   90.00
_cell.angle_beta   90.00
_cell.angle_gamma   90.00
#
_symmetry.space_group_name_H-M   'P 1'
#
loop_
_entity.id
_entity.type
_entity.pdbx_description
1 polymer ?
#
loop_
_entity_poly.entity_id
_entity_poly.type
_entity_poly.pdbx_seq_one_letter_code
_entity_poly.pdbx_strand_id
1 'polypeptide(L)'
;MATKKITITVPEELLESIRSRVDARGVSAWITEAAARRDAMDKLGELAAGLQEEHGALTDEELRATDDWLAAIDAKHDALRAGAEVKHDSGQAA
;
A
#
# COMPACT_ATOMS: atom_id res chain seq x y z
N MET A 1 -1.40 13.09 -18.43
CA MET A 1 0.07 13.05 -18.34
C MET A 1 0.64 12.65 -19.69
N ALA A 2 1.73 13.28 -20.13
CA ALA A 2 2.41 12.88 -21.37
C ALA A 2 3.34 11.69 -21.09
N THR A 3 3.28 10.65 -21.92
CA THR A 3 4.14 9.47 -21.81
C THR A 3 5.35 9.61 -22.73
N LYS A 4 6.56 9.38 -22.22
CA LYS A 4 7.80 9.31 -23.03
C LYS A 4 8.33 7.89 -23.04
N LYS A 5 8.52 7.33 -24.24
CA LYS A 5 9.16 6.01 -24.39
C LYS A 5 10.64 6.13 -24.08
N ILE A 6 11.15 5.25 -23.23
CA ILE A 6 12.57 5.07 -22.94
C ILE A 6 12.95 3.61 -23.21
N THR A 7 14.18 3.37 -23.63
CA THR A 7 14.74 2.02 -23.75
C THR A 7 15.70 1.82 -22.60
N ILE A 8 15.56 0.72 -21.87
CA ILE A 8 16.41 0.35 -20.73
C ILE A 8 16.92 -1.07 -20.92
N THR A 9 18.12 -1.34 -20.41
CA THR A 9 18.66 -2.70 -20.34
C THR A 9 18.35 -3.28 -18.98
N VAL A 10 17.78 -4.49 -18.95
CA VAL A 10 17.44 -5.22 -17.72
C VAL A 10 17.97 -6.65 -17.80
N PRO A 11 18.27 -7.30 -16.66
CA PRO A 11 18.59 -8.72 -16.65
C PRO A 11 17.45 -9.56 -17.23
N GLU A 12 17.77 -10.55 -18.06
CA GLU A 12 16.80 -11.44 -18.70
C GLU A 12 15.94 -12.19 -17.67
N GLU A 13 16.58 -12.77 -16.66
CA GLU A 13 15.90 -13.46 -15.55
C GLU A 13 14.87 -12.58 -14.83
N LEU A 14 15.17 -11.28 -14.68
CA LEU A 14 14.26 -10.33 -14.06
C LEU A 14 13.06 -10.05 -14.96
N LEU A 15 13.29 -9.88 -16.26
CA LEU A 15 12.23 -9.65 -17.24
C LEU A 15 11.27 -10.84 -17.30
N GLU A 16 11.80 -12.06 -17.35
CA GLU A 16 11.00 -13.29 -17.36
C GLU A 16 10.24 -13.50 -16.04
N SER A 17 10.87 -13.19 -14.90
CA SER A 17 10.20 -13.19 -13.61
C SER A 17 9.03 -12.19 -13.53
N ILE A 18 9.14 -11.03 -14.17
CA ILE A 18 8.03 -10.07 -14.23
C ILE A 18 6.94 -10.59 -15.17
N ARG A 19 7.31 -11.08 -16.35
CA ARG A 19 6.38 -11.62 -17.36
C ARG A 19 5.54 -12.79 -16.83
N SER A 20 6.10 -13.64 -15.97
CA SER A 20 5.35 -14.75 -15.36
C SER A 20 4.29 -14.30 -14.36
N ARG A 21 4.38 -13.07 -13.83
CA ARG A 21 3.48 -12.51 -12.81
C ARG A 21 2.44 -11.55 -13.37
N VAL A 22 2.64 -11.01 -14.57
CA VAL A 22 1.77 -9.97 -15.15
C VAL A 22 1.02 -10.50 -16.37
N ASP A 23 -0.20 -10.04 -16.56
CA ASP A 23 -1.00 -10.38 -17.75
C ASP A 23 -0.51 -9.64 -19.01
N ALA A 24 -1.16 -9.91 -20.15
CA ALA A 24 -0.77 -9.35 -21.45
C ALA A 24 -0.76 -7.80 -21.51
N ARG A 25 -1.37 -7.09 -20.55
CA ARG A 25 -1.34 -5.62 -20.46
C ARG A 25 -0.09 -5.05 -19.79
N GLY A 26 0.84 -5.90 -19.38
CA GLY A 26 2.20 -5.64 -19.78
C GLY A 26 3.14 -5.13 -18.70
N VAL A 27 4.38 -5.59 -18.88
CA VAL A 27 5.58 -5.19 -18.13
C VAL A 27 5.67 -3.68 -17.95
N SER A 28 5.25 -2.88 -18.93
CA SER A 28 5.24 -1.41 -18.83
C SER A 28 4.29 -0.86 -17.77
N ALA A 29 3.09 -1.44 -17.61
CA ALA A 29 2.14 -1.02 -16.59
C ALA A 29 2.66 -1.37 -15.21
N TRP A 30 3.17 -2.60 -15.05
CA TRP A 30 3.80 -3.03 -13.81
C TRP A 30 5.01 -2.17 -13.43
N ILE A 31 5.91 -1.86 -14.39
CA ILE A 31 7.05 -0.98 -14.14
C ILE A 31 6.58 0.42 -13.73
N THR A 32 5.53 0.94 -14.38
CA THR A 32 4.98 2.26 -14.05
C THR A 32 4.45 2.30 -12.63
N GLU A 33 3.68 1.30 -12.22
CA GLU A 33 3.15 1.19 -10.85
C GLU A 33 4.27 0.98 -9.83
N ALA A 34 5.24 0.12 -10.13
CA ALA A 34 6.39 -0.12 -9.27
C ALA A 34 7.23 1.15 -9.09
N ALA A 35 7.48 1.89 -10.16
CA ALA A 35 8.21 3.15 -10.13
C ALA A 35 7.45 4.24 -9.37
N ALA A 36 6.15 4.37 -9.60
CA ALA A 36 5.30 5.32 -8.87
C ALA A 36 5.25 5.00 -7.37
N ARG A 37 5.12 3.72 -7.01
CA ARG A 37 5.17 3.28 -5.61
C ARG A 37 6.54 3.59 -5.01
N ARG A 38 7.63 3.34 -5.72
CA ARG A 38 8.98 3.59 -5.23
C ARG A 38 9.21 5.08 -4.96
N ASP A 39 8.87 5.94 -5.92
CA ASP A 39 8.95 7.40 -5.77
C ASP A 39 8.11 7.92 -4.58
N ALA A 40 6.90 7.39 -4.41
CA ALA A 40 6.06 7.73 -3.26
C ALA A 40 6.69 7.30 -1.92
N MET A 41 7.26 6.10 -1.85
CA MET A 41 7.95 5.62 -0.64
C MET A 41 9.22 6.41 -0.33
N ASP A 42 9.99 6.78 -1.36
CA ASP A 42 11.20 7.60 -1.18
C ASP A 42 10.84 8.98 -0.62
N LYS A 43 9.80 9.64 -1.16
CA LYS A 43 9.27 10.92 -0.63
C LYS A 43 8.74 10.81 0.79
N LEU A 44 8.06 9.70 1.12
CA LEU A 44 7.62 9.45 2.50
C LEU A 44 8.82 9.27 3.44
N GLY A 45 9.89 8.62 2.98
CA GLY A 45 11.14 8.49 3.74
C GLY A 45 11.78 9.84 4.02
N GLU A 46 11.81 10.73 3.03
CA GLU A 46 12.31 12.11 3.21
C GLU A 46 11.50 12.90 4.25
N LEU A 47 10.18 12.81 4.19
CA LEU A 47 9.30 13.45 5.18
C LEU A 47 9.50 12.87 6.58
N ALA A 48 9.59 11.54 6.69
CA ALA A 48 9.81 10.86 7.96
C ALA A 48 11.17 11.27 8.58
N ALA A 49 12.21 11.38 7.76
CA ALA A 49 13.52 11.84 8.20
C ALA A 49 13.47 13.28 8.75
N GLY A 50 12.79 14.19 8.06
CA GLY A 50 12.61 15.57 8.54
C GLY A 50 11.85 15.64 9.87
N LEU A 51 10.79 14.84 10.04
CA LEU A 51 10.05 14.77 11.30
C LEU A 51 10.89 14.21 12.45
N GLN A 52 11.74 13.21 12.18
CA GLN A 52 12.65 12.64 13.18
C GLN A 52 13.77 13.60 13.57
N GLU A 53 14.22 14.47 12.65
CA GLU A 53 15.17 15.52 12.98
C GLU A 53 14.56 16.56 13.95
N GLU A 54 13.29 16.92 13.74
CA GLU A 54 12.59 17.90 14.59
C GLU A 54 12.16 17.33 15.95
N HIS A 55 11.63 16.11 15.97
CA HIS A 55 10.97 15.53 17.15
C HIS A 55 11.75 14.39 17.81
N GLY A 56 12.84 13.94 17.19
CA GLY A 56 13.59 12.75 17.62
C GLY A 56 13.03 11.46 17.02
N ALA A 57 13.78 10.37 17.19
CA ALA A 57 13.36 9.05 16.75
C ALA A 57 12.15 8.55 17.55
N LEU A 58 11.22 7.88 16.87
CA LEU A 58 10.09 7.21 17.53
C LEU A 58 10.62 6.13 18.48
N THR A 59 10.06 6.08 19.68
CA THR A 59 10.35 5.03 20.64
C THR A 59 9.51 3.78 20.37
N ASP A 60 10.02 2.61 20.80
CA ASP A 60 9.29 1.35 20.68
C ASP A 60 7.94 1.37 21.43
N GLU A 61 7.85 2.16 22.51
CA GLU A 61 6.60 2.33 23.27
C GLU A 61 5.56 3.11 22.47
N GLU A 62 5.97 4.21 21.83
CA GLU A 62 5.08 5.03 20.99
C GLU A 62 4.61 4.26 19.75
N LEU A 63 5.49 3.46 19.14
CA LEU A 63 5.16 2.56 18.05
C LEU A 63 4.08 1.56 18.49
N ARG A 64 4.30 0.87 19.61
CA ARG A 64 3.35 -0.13 20.13
C ARG A 64 2.00 0.49 20.49
N ALA A 65 2.00 1.65 21.15
CA ALA A 65 0.77 2.35 21.49
C ALA A 65 -0.03 2.76 20.23
N THR A 66 0.67 3.11 19.15
CA THR A 66 0.05 3.43 17.86
C THR A 66 -0.53 2.18 17.20
N ASP A 67 0.19 1.06 17.20
CA ASP A 67 -0.28 -0.22 16.65
C ASP A 67 -1.54 -0.71 17.39
N ASP A 68 -1.55 -0.63 18.72
CA ASP A 68 -2.72 -0.99 19.54
C ASP A 68 -3.93 -0.12 19.21
N TRP A 69 -3.70 1.18 18.99
CA TRP A 69 -4.76 2.12 18.60
C TRP A 69 -5.31 1.82 17.19
N LEU A 70 -4.44 1.51 16.23
CA LEU A 70 -4.83 1.12 14.87
C LEU A 70 -5.65 -0.18 14.88
N ALA A 71 -5.20 -1.18 15.62
CA ALA A 71 -5.92 -2.45 15.78
C ALA A 71 -7.32 -2.24 16.37
N ALA A 72 -7.46 -1.32 17.33
CA ALA A 72 -8.77 -0.96 17.89
C ALA A 72 -9.70 -0.29 16.86
N ILE A 73 -9.16 0.56 15.99
CA ILE A 73 -9.91 1.17 14.88
C ILE A 73 -10.40 0.11 13.90
N ASP A 74 -9.51 -0.79 13.49
CA ASP A 74 -9.85 -1.85 12.53
C ASP A 74 -10.91 -2.80 13.10
N ALA A 75 -10.76 -3.22 14.35
CA ALA A 75 -11.75 -4.05 15.04
C ALA A 75 -13.13 -3.37 15.09
N LYS A 76 -13.17 -2.05 15.33
CA LYS A 76 -14.41 -1.28 15.30
C LYS A 76 -15.03 -1.25 13.90
N HIS A 77 -14.23 -1.04 12.85
CA HIS A 77 -14.72 -1.04 11.48
C HIS A 77 -15.27 -2.39 11.05
N ASP A 78 -14.62 -3.48 11.44
CA ASP A 78 -15.07 -4.84 11.12
C ASP A 78 -16.36 -5.19 11.88
N ALA A 79 -16.48 -4.81 13.15
CA ALA A 79 -17.72 -4.97 13.91
C ALA A 79 -18.90 -4.21 13.28
N LEU A 80 -18.65 -3.01 12.74
CA LEU A 80 -19.66 -2.24 12.02
C LEU A 80 -20.07 -2.91 10.70
N ARG A 81 -19.13 -3.47 9.92
CA ARG A 81 -19.45 -4.21 8.69
C ARG A 81 -20.26 -5.47 9.01
N ALA A 82 -19.81 -6.27 9.97
CA ALA A 82 -20.50 -7.50 10.37
C ALA A 82 -21.93 -7.21 10.88
N GLY A 83 -22.11 -6.14 11.65
CA GLY A 83 -23.44 -5.72 12.12
C GLY A 83 -24.36 -5.18 11.02
N ALA A 84 -23.80 -4.61 9.94
CA ALA A 84 -24.57 -4.17 8.77
C ALA A 84 -25.03 -5.36 7.91
N GLU A 85 -24.18 -6.38 7.75
CA GLU A 85 -24.49 -7.60 7.00
C GLU A 85 -25.63 -8.40 7.66
N VAL A 86 -25.61 -8.55 9.00
CA VAL A 86 -26.67 -9.26 9.75
C VAL A 86 -28.05 -8.57 9.63
N LYS A 87 -28.08 -7.23 9.51
CA LYS A 87 -29.33 -6.47 9.30
C LYS A 87 -29.89 -6.62 7.89
N HIS A 88 -29.05 -6.91 6.90
CA HIS A 88 -29.48 -7.08 5.51
C HIS A 88 -30.07 -8.47 5.26
N ASP A 89 -29.58 -9.50 5.98
CA ASP A 89 -30.09 -10.87 5.91
C ASP A 89 -31.43 -11.04 6.68
N SER A 90 -31.57 -10.38 7.83
CA SER A 90 -32.81 -10.39 8.62
C SER A 90 -33.97 -9.56 8.02
N GLY A 91 -33.73 -8.82 6.93
CA GLY A 91 -34.73 -8.01 6.21
C GLY A 91 -35.38 -8.70 5.01
N GLN A 92 -34.95 -9.92 4.63
CA GLN A 92 -35.46 -10.66 3.47
C GLN A 92 -36.31 -11.87 3.91
N ALA A 93 -37.26 -11.63 4.82
CA ALA A 93 -38.31 -12.58 5.16
C ALA A 93 -39.56 -11.80 5.63
N ALA A 94 -40.26 -11.17 4.69
CA ALA A 94 -41.62 -10.64 4.89
C ALA A 94 -42.35 -10.57 3.55
#